data_AF-A0A1A5I829-F1
#
_entry.id   AF-A0A1A5I829-F1
#
_cell.length_a   1.000
_cell.length_b   1.000
_cell.length_c   1.000
_cell.angle_alpha   90.00
_cell.angle_beta   90.00
_cell.angle_gamma   90.00
#
_symmetry.space_group_name_H-M   'P 1'
#
loop_
_entity.id
_entity.type
_entity.pdbx_description
1 polymer ?
#
loop_
_entity_poly.entity_id
_entity_poly.type
_entity_poly.pdbx_seq_one_letter_code
_entity_poly.pdbx_strand_id
1 'polypeptide(L)'
;MKAAAHRHLAAAKLLENTHRRDVAGYLFGIAAECALKTLMLSLGMRPLARDQRWNDPFYAHFKELKTLIRDQCDGRRHQDLLRYATDGRFMEHWDVTMRYSDGKLIADAWVTRWAEQATDVIGEI
;
A
#
# COMPACT_ATOMS: atom_id res chain seq x y z
N MET A 1 -2.36 -4.47 -10.98
CA MET A 1 -1.52 -5.33 -10.12
C MET A 1 -2.38 -6.18 -9.16
N LYS A 2 -3.65 -6.47 -9.53
CA LYS A 2 -4.67 -7.08 -8.67
C LYS A 2 -4.27 -8.44 -8.09
N ALA A 3 -3.74 -9.33 -8.92
CA ALA A 3 -3.32 -10.66 -8.48
C ALA A 3 -2.19 -10.61 -7.44
N ALA A 4 -1.26 -9.65 -7.55
CA ALA A 4 -0.21 -9.46 -6.56
C ALA A 4 -0.78 -9.00 -5.22
N ALA A 5 -1.70 -8.03 -5.22
CA ALA A 5 -2.38 -7.55 -4.01
C ALA A 5 -3.03 -8.70 -3.23
N HIS A 6 -3.82 -9.53 -3.92
CA HIS A 6 -4.50 -10.69 -3.31
C HIS A 6 -3.52 -11.74 -2.78
N ARG A 7 -2.46 -12.08 -3.53
CA ARG A 7 -1.45 -13.05 -3.09
C ARG A 7 -0.71 -12.57 -1.84
N HIS A 8 -0.33 -11.30 -1.78
CA HIS A 8 0.34 -10.73 -0.61
C HIS A 8 -0.58 -10.66 0.60
N LEU A 9 -1.85 -10.27 0.43
CA LEU A 9 -2.83 -10.28 1.51
C LEU A 9 -3.05 -11.69 2.06
N ALA A 10 -3.23 -12.68 1.18
CA ALA A 10 -3.41 -14.07 1.58
C ALA A 10 -2.19 -14.60 2.36
N ALA A 11 -0.98 -14.33 1.86
CA ALA A 11 0.25 -14.72 2.55
C ALA A 11 0.41 -14.00 3.91
N ALA A 12 0.08 -12.71 3.98
CA ALA A 12 0.12 -11.95 5.22
C ALA A 12 -0.82 -12.54 6.29
N LYS A 13 -2.06 -12.86 5.91
CA LYS A 13 -3.06 -13.48 6.81
C LYS A 13 -2.62 -14.84 7.35
N LEU A 14 -1.90 -15.63 6.56
CA LEU A 14 -1.33 -16.90 7.03
C LEU A 14 -0.23 -16.70 8.08
N LEU A 15 0.57 -15.63 7.95
CA LEU A 15 1.69 -15.35 8.84
C LEU A 15 1.29 -14.53 10.08
N GLU A 16 0.18 -13.82 10.04
CA GLU A 16 -0.28 -12.92 11.09
C GLU A 16 -0.38 -13.60 12.48
N ASN A 17 -0.82 -14.86 12.49
CA ASN A 17 -0.99 -15.65 13.72
C ASN A 17 0.24 -16.52 14.05
N THR A 18 1.39 -16.21 13.47
CA THR A 18 2.65 -16.93 13.70
C THR A 18 3.68 -16.04 14.38
N HIS A 19 4.84 -16.61 14.70
CA HIS A 19 6.00 -15.84 15.16
C HIS A 19 6.56 -14.87 14.10
N ARG A 20 6.05 -14.91 12.85
CA ARG A 20 6.45 -14.04 11.74
C ARG A 20 5.44 -12.91 11.47
N ARG A 21 4.86 -12.36 12.53
CA ARG A 21 3.93 -11.22 12.45
C ARG A 21 4.61 -9.96 11.86
N ASP A 22 5.93 -9.84 12.03
CA ASP A 22 6.79 -8.87 11.33
C ASP A 22 6.63 -8.94 9.80
N VAL A 23 6.75 -10.16 9.25
CA VAL A 23 6.62 -10.42 7.82
C VAL A 23 5.18 -10.23 7.36
N ALA A 24 4.20 -10.59 8.19
CA ALA A 24 2.80 -10.30 7.91
C ALA A 24 2.58 -8.79 7.72
N GLY A 25 3.10 -7.97 8.63
CA GLY A 25 3.07 -6.50 8.53
C GLY A 25 3.70 -5.96 7.24
N TYR A 26 4.89 -6.46 6.89
CA TYR A 26 5.53 -6.12 5.62
C TYR A 26 4.63 -6.46 4.42
N LEU A 27 4.07 -7.67 4.38
CA LEU A 27 3.21 -8.12 3.29
C LEU A 27 1.88 -7.38 3.21
N PHE A 28 1.29 -6.96 4.34
CA PHE A 28 0.06 -6.14 4.34
C PHE A 28 0.27 -4.82 3.60
N GLY A 29 1.38 -4.11 3.84
CA GLY A 29 1.65 -2.89 3.09
C GLY A 29 1.93 -3.16 1.61
N ILE A 30 2.72 -4.18 1.25
CA ILE A 30 2.91 -4.52 -0.17
C ILE A 30 1.56 -4.83 -0.86
N ALA A 31 0.66 -5.52 -0.15
CA ALA A 31 -0.68 -5.81 -0.64
C ALA A 31 -1.49 -4.53 -0.91
N ALA A 32 -1.50 -3.61 0.05
CA ALA A 32 -2.17 -2.31 -0.08
C ALA A 32 -1.56 -1.41 -1.16
N GLU A 33 -0.24 -1.42 -1.34
CA GLU A 33 0.44 -0.65 -2.39
C GLU A 33 0.02 -1.16 -3.78
N CYS A 34 0.02 -2.49 -3.95
CA CYS A 34 -0.46 -3.13 -5.17
C CYS A 34 -1.94 -2.83 -5.45
N ALA A 35 -2.75 -2.70 -4.39
CA ALA A 35 -4.15 -2.38 -4.50
C ALA A 35 -4.37 -0.93 -4.94
N LEU A 36 -3.71 0.04 -4.29
CA LEU A 36 -3.74 1.45 -4.72
C LEU A 36 -3.29 1.61 -6.18
N LYS A 37 -2.19 0.96 -6.58
CA LYS A 37 -1.73 0.99 -7.98
C LYS A 37 -2.73 0.34 -8.94
N THR A 38 -3.52 -0.62 -8.49
CA THR A 38 -4.60 -1.20 -9.29
C THR A 38 -5.78 -0.23 -9.43
N LEU A 39 -6.15 0.47 -8.36
CA LEU A 39 -7.16 1.52 -8.39
C LEU A 39 -6.73 2.70 -9.29
N MET A 40 -5.47 3.11 -9.22
CA MET A 40 -4.91 4.10 -10.15
C MET A 40 -5.10 3.69 -11.63
N LEU A 41 -4.85 2.42 -11.97
CA LEU A 41 -5.07 1.90 -13.33
C LEU A 41 -6.55 1.93 -13.74
N SER A 42 -7.46 1.56 -12.84
CA SER A 42 -8.90 1.55 -13.14
C SER A 42 -9.46 2.97 -13.32
N LEU A 43 -8.85 3.97 -12.66
CA LEU A 43 -9.15 5.39 -12.82
C LEU A 43 -8.50 6.03 -14.05
N GLY A 44 -7.76 5.25 -14.85
CA GLY A 44 -7.17 5.71 -16.11
C GLY A 44 -5.75 6.26 -15.98
N MET A 45 -5.16 6.29 -14.79
CA MET A 45 -3.75 6.63 -14.62
C MET A 45 -2.88 5.56 -15.29
N ARG A 46 -1.75 5.97 -15.85
CA ARG A 46 -0.82 5.06 -16.54
C ARG A 46 0.61 5.35 -16.06
N PRO A 47 1.48 4.32 -15.99
CA PRO A 47 2.89 4.52 -15.71
C PRO A 47 3.51 5.48 -16.72
N LEU A 48 4.41 6.33 -16.24
CA LEU A 48 5.19 7.22 -17.08
C LEU A 48 6.21 6.44 -17.90
N ALA A 49 6.73 7.10 -18.94
CA ALA A 49 7.81 6.55 -19.75
C ALA A 49 9.06 6.28 -18.90
N ARG A 50 9.93 5.38 -19.37
CA ARG A 50 11.06 4.84 -18.57
C ARG A 50 12.01 5.92 -18.06
N ASP A 51 12.22 6.96 -18.85
CA ASP A 51 13.03 8.15 -18.58
C ASP A 51 12.40 9.12 -17.56
N GLN A 52 11.11 8.96 -17.24
CA GLN A 52 10.34 9.80 -16.30
C GLN A 52 9.94 9.07 -15.01
N ARG A 53 10.40 7.82 -14.82
CA ARG A 53 9.99 6.97 -13.69
C ARG A 53 10.35 7.49 -12.30
N TRP A 54 11.32 8.39 -12.20
CA TRP A 54 11.79 8.94 -10.92
C TRP A 54 10.70 9.71 -10.17
N ASN A 55 9.64 10.16 -10.85
CA ASN A 55 8.48 10.85 -10.27
C ASN A 55 7.15 10.10 -10.50
N ASP A 56 7.23 8.80 -10.82
CA ASP A 56 6.07 8.00 -11.19
C ASP A 56 5.49 7.27 -9.95
N PRO A 57 4.23 7.53 -9.56
CA PRO A 57 3.61 6.88 -8.42
C PRO A 57 3.55 5.34 -8.56
N PHE A 58 3.59 4.80 -9.78
CA PHE A 58 3.66 3.35 -9.97
C PHE A 58 4.96 2.72 -9.45
N TYR A 59 6.02 3.51 -9.25
CA TYR A 59 7.31 3.05 -8.73
C TYR A 59 7.60 3.56 -7.31
N ALA A 60 6.79 4.48 -6.80
CA ALA A 60 6.89 4.97 -5.43
C ALA A 60 6.30 3.97 -4.40
N HIS A 61 6.81 4.06 -3.17
CA HIS A 61 6.28 3.41 -1.98
C HIS A 61 5.42 4.38 -1.15
N PHE A 62 4.63 3.90 -0.18
CA PHE A 62 3.53 4.66 0.45
C PHE A 62 3.79 6.13 0.77
N LYS A 63 4.92 6.49 1.40
CA LYS A 63 5.17 7.89 1.80
C LYS A 63 5.17 8.83 0.60
N GLU A 64 5.86 8.43 -0.46
CA GLU A 64 5.96 9.16 -1.72
C GLU A 64 4.72 8.96 -2.57
N LEU A 65 4.19 7.73 -2.63
CA LEU A 65 2.97 7.36 -3.36
C LEU A 65 1.76 8.22 -2.94
N LYS A 66 1.53 8.42 -1.64
CA LYS A 66 0.43 9.25 -1.14
C LYS A 66 0.55 10.70 -1.61
N THR A 67 1.76 11.23 -1.61
CA THR A 67 2.04 12.59 -2.10
C THR A 67 1.77 12.71 -3.59
N LEU A 68 2.31 11.79 -4.39
CA LEU A 68 2.13 11.78 -5.84
C LEU A 68 0.67 11.55 -6.26
N ILE A 69 -0.08 10.70 -5.56
CA ILE A 69 -1.53 10.53 -5.80
C ILE A 69 -2.26 11.85 -5.54
N ARG A 70 -2.02 12.48 -4.38
CA ARG A 70 -2.68 13.75 -4.03
C ARG A 70 -2.40 14.84 -5.07
N ASP A 71 -1.16 14.91 -5.55
CA ASP A 71 -0.74 15.97 -6.46
C ASP A 71 -1.19 15.71 -7.91
N GLN A 72 -1.44 14.45 -8.30
CA GLN A 72 -1.85 14.07 -9.67
C GLN A 72 -3.37 13.85 -9.82
N CYS A 73 -4.09 13.59 -8.73
CA CYS A 73 -5.52 13.33 -8.76
C CYS A 73 -6.31 14.58 -8.35
N ASP A 74 -7.10 15.12 -9.28
CA ASP A 74 -8.11 16.15 -9.02
C ASP A 74 -9.50 15.65 -9.41
N GLY A 75 -10.53 16.19 -8.75
CA GLY A 75 -11.93 15.98 -9.07
C GLY A 75 -12.59 14.74 -8.45
N ARG A 76 -13.93 14.70 -8.56
CA ARG A 76 -14.80 13.71 -7.90
C ARG A 76 -14.50 12.26 -8.30
N ARG A 77 -13.98 12.04 -9.51
CA ARG A 77 -13.71 10.71 -10.06
C ARG A 77 -12.59 9.97 -9.33
N HIS A 78 -11.76 10.69 -8.56
CA HIS A 78 -10.65 10.13 -7.80
C HIS A 78 -10.89 10.14 -6.29
N GLN A 79 -12.10 10.44 -5.80
CA GLN A 79 -12.37 10.55 -4.36
C GLN A 79 -12.02 9.27 -3.58
N ASP A 80 -12.32 8.10 -4.14
CA ASP A 80 -12.01 6.81 -3.50
C ASP A 80 -10.50 6.54 -3.41
N LEU A 81 -9.71 7.09 -4.33
CA LEU A 81 -8.26 7.03 -4.27
C LEU A 81 -7.69 8.10 -3.33
N LEU A 82 -8.27 9.31 -3.36
CA LEU A 82 -7.85 10.44 -2.54
C LEU A 82 -8.07 10.18 -1.05
N ARG A 83 -9.16 9.48 -0.65
CA ARG A 83 -9.40 9.16 0.77
C ARG A 83 -8.21 8.45 1.42
N TYR A 84 -7.56 7.54 0.69
CA TYR A 84 -6.38 6.81 1.16
C TYR A 84 -5.11 7.66 1.13
N ALA A 85 -4.96 8.51 0.11
CA ALA A 85 -3.80 9.38 -0.03
C ALA A 85 -3.77 10.50 1.03
N THR A 86 -4.94 11.01 1.41
CA THR A 86 -5.08 12.10 2.38
C THR A 86 -5.20 11.64 3.82
N ASP A 87 -5.58 10.38 4.09
CA ASP A 87 -5.59 9.86 5.45
C ASP A 87 -4.15 9.60 5.94
N GLY A 88 -3.68 10.46 6.84
CA GLY A 88 -2.36 10.32 7.47
C GLY A 88 -2.16 8.99 8.21
N ARG A 89 -3.26 8.38 8.69
CA ARG A 89 -3.26 7.12 9.44
C ARG A 89 -3.16 5.90 8.53
N PHE A 90 -3.49 6.06 7.24
CA PHE A 90 -3.42 4.97 6.29
C PHE A 90 -1.96 4.57 6.05
N MET A 91 -1.66 3.31 6.39
CA MET A 91 -0.33 2.71 6.41
C MET A 91 0.69 3.55 7.20
N GLU A 92 0.24 4.17 8.30
CA GLU A 92 1.12 4.89 9.23
C GLU A 92 2.19 3.96 9.80
N HIS A 93 3.43 4.46 9.91
CA HIS A 93 4.63 3.71 10.34
C HIS A 93 5.06 2.56 9.42
N TRP A 94 4.36 2.32 8.32
CA TRP A 94 4.80 1.32 7.35
C TRP A 94 5.84 1.92 6.41
N ASP A 95 6.93 1.19 6.20
CA ASP A 95 7.95 1.51 5.18
C ASP A 95 8.51 0.22 4.60
N VAL A 96 8.79 0.21 3.29
CA VAL A 96 9.38 -0.95 2.61
C VAL A 96 10.72 -1.34 3.23
N THR A 97 11.47 -0.39 3.80
CA THR A 97 12.77 -0.63 4.44
C THR A 97 12.66 -1.44 5.72
N MET A 98 11.47 -1.63 6.29
CA MET A 98 11.24 -2.51 7.43
C MET A 98 11.72 -3.95 7.17
N ARG A 99 11.81 -4.36 5.90
CA ARG A 99 12.43 -5.62 5.47
C ARG A 99 13.84 -5.83 6.06
N TYR A 100 14.58 -4.74 6.28
CA TYR A 100 15.93 -4.75 6.81
C TYR A 100 16.00 -4.37 8.30
N SER A 101 14.85 -4.09 8.93
CA SER A 101 14.79 -3.77 10.35
C SER A 101 14.82 -5.04 11.21
N ASP A 102 15.27 -4.90 12.47
CA ASP A 102 15.02 -5.93 13.47
C ASP A 102 13.49 -5.99 13.67
N GLY A 103 12.87 -7.12 13.30
CA GLY A 103 11.42 -7.30 13.32
C GLY A 103 10.78 -7.03 14.69
N LYS A 104 11.57 -7.00 15.77
CA LYS A 104 11.16 -6.59 17.12
C LYS A 104 10.74 -5.12 17.23
N LEU A 105 11.14 -4.28 16.29
CA LEU A 105 10.76 -2.86 16.26
C LEU A 105 9.34 -2.64 15.71
N ILE A 106 8.71 -3.68 15.17
CA ILE A 106 7.36 -3.62 14.61
C ILE A 106 6.36 -3.91 15.73
N ALA A 107 5.60 -2.90 16.13
CA ALA A 107 4.58 -3.07 17.14
C ALA A 107 3.38 -3.88 16.60
N ASP A 108 2.86 -4.82 17.41
CA ASP A 108 1.71 -5.65 17.04
C ASP A 108 0.48 -4.83 16.65
N ALA A 109 0.25 -3.72 17.36
CA ALA A 109 -0.84 -2.79 17.08
C ALA A 109 -0.72 -2.16 15.68
N TRP A 110 0.49 -1.99 15.15
CA TRP A 110 0.67 -1.52 13.78
C TRP A 110 0.28 -2.60 12.78
N VAL A 111 0.72 -3.84 12.99
CA VAL A 111 0.39 -4.97 12.10
C VAL A 111 -1.13 -5.17 12.01
N THR A 112 -1.84 -5.11 13.12
CA THR A 112 -3.31 -5.22 13.14
C THR A 112 -3.95 -4.10 12.32
N ARG A 113 -3.54 -2.84 12.52
CA ARG A 113 -4.07 -1.70 11.73
C ARG A 113 -3.75 -1.84 10.24
N TRP A 114 -2.54 -2.28 9.89
CA TRP A 114 -2.17 -2.51 8.49
C TRP A 114 -2.98 -3.64 7.87
N ALA A 115 -3.32 -4.70 8.62
CA ALA A 115 -4.16 -5.80 8.14
C ALA A 115 -5.57 -5.33 7.78
N GLU A 116 -6.18 -4.52 8.65
CA GLU A 116 -7.50 -3.91 8.43
C GLU A 116 -7.48 -3.01 7.19
N GLN A 117 -6.53 -2.08 7.14
CA GLN A 117 -6.37 -1.12 6.04
C GLN A 117 -6.07 -1.80 4.69
N ALA A 118 -5.25 -2.86 4.70
CA ALA A 118 -4.95 -3.63 3.49
C ALA A 118 -6.18 -4.40 2.99
N THR A 119 -6.97 -4.95 3.91
CA THR A 119 -8.22 -5.63 3.56
C THR A 119 -9.23 -4.65 2.96
N ASP A 120 -9.35 -3.46 3.55
CA ASP A 120 -10.25 -2.40 3.08
C ASP A 120 -9.91 -1.96 1.64
N VAL A 121 -8.67 -1.55 1.36
CA VAL A 121 -8.28 -1.10 0.01
C VAL A 121 -8.33 -2.21 -1.04
N ILE A 122 -8.16 -3.48 -0.64
CA ILE A 122 -8.33 -4.62 -1.55
C ILE A 122 -9.80 -4.89 -1.86
N GLY A 123 -10.73 -4.54 -0.97
CA GLY A 123 -12.16 -4.62 -1.23
C GLY A 123 -12.63 -3.72 -2.38
N GLU A 124 -11.84 -2.71 -2.74
CA GLU A 124 -12.15 -1.75 -3.80
C GLU A 124 -11.77 -2.19 -5.23
N ILE A 125 -11.05 -3.32 -5.40
CA ILE A 125 -10.45 -3.71 -6.70
C ILE A 125 -10.94 -5.00 -7.32
#